data_AF-A0A416MFQ5-F1
#
_entry.id   AF-A0A416MFQ5-F1
#
_cell.length_a   1.000
_cell.length_b   1.000
_cell.length_c   1.000
_cell.angle_alpha   90.00
_cell.angle_beta   90.00
_cell.angle_gamma   90.00
#
_symmetry.space_group_name_H-M   'P 1'
#
loop_
_entity.id
_entity.type
_entity.pdbx_description
1 polymer ?
#
loop_
_entity_poly.entity_id
_entity_poly.type
_entity_poly.pdbx_seq_one_letter_code
_entity_poly.pdbx_strand_id
1 'polypeptide(L)'
;MVRGLDTFRKYFSNYGEQYVLIGGAACDIVFESNDVLFRATRDLDMVLIVEALTPEFGEKFWKFIQNGKYRNKASNGQKPQFYRFDKPEDDLYPKMIELFCRNDFELREMTGITPIHIDDAVSSLSAILLNDEYYKTLLDGKVIREGLSVLRPEYLILFKAKAYLDLKQRKENGESVDSSDIKKHKKDILRIIAELVLERVSELPVTVKHDITMFIDSLNQDPFDGNSLKNYGLKNADAIEALHKIFD
;
A
#
# COMPACT_ATOMS: atom_id res chain seq x y z
N MET A 1 0.40 -5.68 16.59
CA MET A 1 -0.36 -6.81 16.02
C MET A 1 -1.74 -6.40 15.50
N VAL A 2 -1.88 -6.44 14.18
CA VAL A 2 -3.13 -6.23 13.43
C VAL A 2 -4.13 -7.34 13.78
N ARG A 3 -5.36 -6.99 14.20
CA ARG A 3 -6.40 -8.00 14.51
C ARG A 3 -6.75 -8.80 13.25
N GLY A 4 -6.75 -10.13 13.38
CA GLY A 4 -7.07 -11.06 12.29
C GLY A 4 -5.92 -11.38 11.33
N LEU A 5 -4.74 -10.82 11.56
CA LEU A 5 -3.54 -11.13 10.77
C LEU A 5 -3.10 -12.59 10.92
N ASP A 6 -3.17 -13.15 12.14
CA ASP A 6 -2.86 -14.56 12.38
C ASP A 6 -3.81 -15.49 11.61
N THR A 7 -5.08 -15.14 11.55
CA THR A 7 -6.10 -15.87 10.79
C THR A 7 -5.76 -15.83 9.31
N PHE A 8 -5.44 -14.65 8.78
CA PHE A 8 -5.02 -14.47 7.39
C PHE A 8 -3.74 -15.28 7.09
N ARG A 9 -2.70 -15.16 7.91
CA ARG A 9 -1.42 -15.88 7.79
C ARG A 9 -1.62 -17.39 7.72
N LYS A 10 -2.41 -17.96 8.64
CA LYS A 10 -2.72 -19.39 8.64
C LYS A 10 -3.46 -19.80 7.36
N TYR A 11 -4.43 -18.99 6.93
CA TYR A 11 -5.25 -19.28 5.77
C TYR A 11 -4.46 -19.24 4.45
N PHE A 12 -3.54 -18.28 4.30
CA PHE A 12 -2.79 -18.03 3.05
C PHE A 12 -1.31 -18.45 3.09
N SER A 13 -0.93 -19.31 4.03
CA SER A 13 0.45 -19.80 4.22
C SER A 13 1.13 -20.35 2.96
N ASN A 14 0.38 -21.00 2.06
CA ASN A 14 0.91 -21.56 0.81
C ASN A 14 0.72 -20.65 -0.42
N TYR A 15 0.33 -19.38 -0.22
CA TYR A 15 -0.06 -18.46 -1.29
C TYR A 15 0.76 -17.18 -1.32
N GLY A 16 1.91 -17.14 -0.63
CA GLY A 16 2.76 -15.94 -0.53
C GLY A 16 3.30 -15.40 -1.86
N GLU A 17 3.29 -16.19 -2.94
CA GLU A 17 3.68 -15.70 -4.27
C GLU A 17 2.55 -14.97 -5.00
N GLN A 18 1.30 -15.11 -4.55
CA GLN A 18 0.11 -14.68 -5.30
C GLN A 18 -0.41 -13.29 -4.88
N TYR A 19 0.12 -12.75 -3.79
CA TYR A 19 -0.23 -11.44 -3.28
C TYR A 19 0.98 -10.75 -2.67
N VAL A 20 0.85 -9.45 -2.44
CA VAL A 20 1.75 -8.67 -1.58
C VAL A 20 0.91 -7.76 -0.70
N LEU A 21 1.08 -7.88 0.61
CA LEU A 21 0.50 -6.93 1.57
C LEU A 21 1.27 -5.62 1.47
N ILE A 22 0.54 -4.52 1.45
CA ILE A 22 1.07 -3.17 1.41
C ILE A 22 0.50 -2.37 2.59
N GLY A 23 0.77 -1.06 2.60
CA GLY A 23 0.17 -0.16 3.59
C GLY A 23 0.72 -0.39 4.99
N GLY A 24 -0.08 -0.04 6.00
CA GLY A 24 0.38 -0.06 7.40
C GLY A 24 0.63 -1.46 7.95
N ALA A 25 -0.20 -2.43 7.58
CA ALA A 25 -0.02 -3.83 8.01
C ALA A 25 1.30 -4.42 7.52
N ALA A 26 1.72 -4.11 6.29
CA ALA A 26 3.01 -4.55 5.77
C ALA A 26 4.18 -3.97 6.57
N CYS A 27 4.13 -2.67 6.88
CA CYS A 27 5.16 -2.03 7.72
C CYS A 27 5.20 -2.62 9.13
N ASP A 28 4.05 -2.90 9.76
CA ASP A 28 4.00 -3.58 11.06
C ASP A 28 4.71 -4.95 11.00
N ILE A 29 4.41 -5.77 9.99
CA ILE A 29 5.00 -7.13 9.84
C ILE A 29 6.52 -7.07 9.60
N VAL A 30 6.99 -6.11 8.82
CA VAL A 30 8.44 -5.98 8.53
C VAL A 30 9.22 -5.59 9.79
N PHE A 31 8.59 -4.91 10.76
CA PHE A 31 9.28 -4.31 11.91
C PHE A 31 8.80 -4.77 13.30
N GLU A 32 7.98 -5.82 13.42
CA GLU A 32 7.62 -6.41 14.72
C GLU A 32 8.85 -6.89 15.56
N SER A 33 10.08 -6.81 15.02
CA SER A 33 11.34 -6.98 15.76
C SER A 33 11.81 -5.76 16.57
N ASN A 34 11.24 -4.57 16.34
CA ASN A 34 11.52 -3.35 17.10
C ASN A 34 10.20 -2.94 17.76
N ASP A 35 10.16 -2.67 19.07
CA ASP A 35 8.97 -2.31 19.87
C ASP A 35 8.15 -1.06 19.38
N VAL A 36 8.35 -0.63 18.14
CA VAL A 36 7.64 0.44 17.43
C VAL A 36 6.41 -0.13 16.74
N LEU A 37 5.23 0.09 17.32
CA LEU A 37 3.96 -0.20 16.67
C LEU A 37 3.73 0.80 15.52
N PHE A 38 3.85 0.38 14.27
CA PHE A 38 3.57 1.19 13.08
C PHE A 38 2.04 1.32 12.86
N ARG A 39 1.34 1.94 13.81
CA ARG A 39 -0.13 2.13 13.82
C ARG A 39 -0.85 0.77 13.98
N ALA A 40 -1.77 0.65 14.94
CA ALA A 40 -2.72 -0.47 14.90
C ALA A 40 -3.69 -0.28 13.72
N THR A 41 -3.28 -0.62 12.49
CA THR A 41 -4.23 -0.68 11.38
C THR A 41 -5.07 -1.93 11.55
N ARG A 42 -6.35 -1.85 11.22
CA ARG A 42 -7.25 -3.01 11.23
C ARG A 42 -7.57 -3.49 9.82
N ASP A 43 -6.89 -2.87 8.85
CA ASP A 43 -7.14 -2.96 7.43
C ASP A 43 -5.96 -3.68 6.78
N LEU A 44 -6.26 -4.65 5.93
CA LEU A 44 -5.29 -5.35 5.09
C LEU A 44 -5.41 -4.84 3.67
N ASP A 45 -4.40 -4.07 3.25
CA ASP A 45 -4.26 -3.63 1.87
C ASP A 45 -3.39 -4.64 1.14
N MET A 46 -3.86 -5.19 0.02
CA MET A 46 -3.13 -6.21 -0.73
C MET A 46 -3.23 -6.02 -2.24
N VAL A 47 -2.11 -6.23 -2.93
CA VAL A 47 -2.05 -6.27 -4.39
C VAL A 47 -1.92 -7.71 -4.84
N LEU A 48 -2.69 -8.12 -5.84
CA LEU A 48 -2.56 -9.45 -6.44
C LEU A 48 -1.47 -9.49 -7.51
N ILE A 49 -0.68 -10.57 -7.47
CA ILE A 49 0.38 -10.82 -8.44
C ILE A 49 -0.18 -11.69 -9.56
N VAL A 50 -0.67 -11.04 -10.62
CA VAL A 50 -1.48 -11.68 -11.67
C VAL A 50 -0.78 -12.88 -12.32
N GLU A 51 0.53 -12.80 -12.52
CA GLU A 51 1.34 -13.85 -13.13
C GLU A 51 1.46 -15.11 -12.25
N ALA A 52 1.25 -14.98 -10.95
CA ALA A 52 1.31 -16.08 -9.99
C ALA A 52 -0.08 -16.55 -9.54
N LEU A 53 -1.16 -15.88 -9.96
CA LEU A 53 -2.52 -16.20 -9.53
C LEU A 53 -2.95 -17.57 -10.06
N THR A 54 -3.57 -18.32 -9.15
CA THR A 54 -4.17 -19.62 -9.43
C THR A 54 -5.68 -19.56 -9.21
N PRO A 55 -6.50 -20.31 -9.97
CA PRO A 55 -7.94 -20.41 -9.70
C PRO A 55 -8.24 -20.78 -8.23
N GLU A 56 -7.42 -21.65 -7.65
CA GLU A 56 -7.51 -22.10 -6.26
C GLU A 56 -7.36 -20.95 -5.27
N PHE A 57 -6.55 -19.93 -5.58
CA PHE A 57 -6.46 -18.75 -4.73
C PHE A 57 -7.74 -17.94 -4.74
N GLY A 58 -8.37 -17.76 -5.90
CA GLY A 58 -9.66 -17.04 -5.99
C GLY A 58 -10.75 -17.73 -5.17
N GLU A 59 -10.88 -19.05 -5.30
CA GLU A 59 -11.82 -19.85 -4.50
C GLU A 59 -11.51 -19.77 -3.00
N LYS A 60 -10.23 -19.89 -2.65
CA LYS A 60 -9.77 -19.80 -1.26
C LYS A 60 -10.03 -18.41 -0.68
N PHE A 61 -9.75 -17.35 -1.43
CA PHE A 61 -10.00 -15.98 -1.01
C PHE A 61 -11.49 -15.73 -0.80
N TRP A 62 -12.34 -16.18 -1.73
CA TRP A 62 -13.78 -16.05 -1.56
C TRP A 62 -14.29 -16.80 -0.33
N LYS A 63 -13.80 -18.02 -0.08
CA LYS A 63 -14.12 -18.78 1.12
C LYS A 63 -13.65 -18.08 2.41
N PHE A 64 -12.53 -17.37 2.37
CA PHE A 64 -12.07 -16.54 3.49
C PHE A 64 -13.08 -15.42 3.80
N ILE A 65 -13.54 -14.70 2.77
CA ILE A 65 -14.56 -13.64 2.88
C ILE A 65 -15.89 -14.21 3.40
N GLN A 66 -16.32 -15.38 2.93
CA GLN A 66 -17.54 -16.02 3.40
C GLN A 66 -17.44 -16.45 4.87
N ASN A 67 -16.31 -17.05 5.27
CA ASN A 67 -16.09 -17.50 6.65
C ASN A 67 -16.03 -16.34 7.64
N GLY A 68 -15.41 -15.21 7.25
CA GLY A 68 -15.40 -13.98 8.06
C GLY A 68 -16.75 -13.24 8.06
N LYS A 69 -17.70 -13.66 7.22
CA LYS A 69 -19.04 -13.07 7.06
C LYS A 69 -18.99 -11.55 6.86
N TYR A 70 -18.13 -11.09 5.96
CA TYR A 70 -18.05 -9.67 5.63
C TYR A 70 -19.40 -9.18 5.06
N ARG A 71 -20.02 -8.24 5.77
CA ARG A 71 -21.34 -7.72 5.42
C ARG A 71 -21.30 -6.78 4.23
N ASN A 72 -20.25 -5.99 4.13
CA ASN A 72 -20.05 -5.05 3.04
C ASN A 72 -19.03 -5.64 2.06
N LYS A 73 -19.43 -5.73 0.79
CA LYS A 73 -18.59 -6.18 -0.32
C LYS A 73 -18.77 -5.18 -1.44
N ALA A 74 -17.71 -4.46 -1.78
CA ALA A 74 -17.82 -3.38 -2.74
C ALA A 74 -16.73 -3.43 -3.80
N SER A 75 -17.01 -2.88 -4.97
CA SER A 75 -16.04 -2.75 -6.06
C SER A 75 -16.22 -1.44 -6.81
N ASN A 76 -15.13 -0.90 -7.37
CA ASN A 76 -15.20 0.23 -8.28
C ASN A 76 -15.85 -0.15 -9.63
N GLY A 77 -15.96 -1.44 -9.95
CA GLY A 77 -16.58 -1.94 -11.19
C GLY A 77 -15.86 -1.48 -12.47
N GLN A 78 -14.64 -0.96 -12.34
CA GLN A 78 -13.83 -0.38 -13.40
C GLN A 78 -12.43 -1.00 -13.38
N LYS A 79 -11.66 -0.82 -14.46
CA LYS A 79 -10.26 -1.20 -14.50
C LYS A 79 -9.37 -0.02 -14.06
N PRO A 80 -8.32 -0.28 -13.27
CA PRO A 80 -7.97 -1.55 -12.62
C PRO A 80 -8.99 -1.89 -11.51
N GLN A 81 -9.16 -3.19 -11.26
CA GLN A 81 -10.22 -3.66 -10.37
C GLN A 81 -9.82 -3.45 -8.90
N PHE A 82 -10.74 -2.87 -8.15
CA PHE A 82 -10.61 -2.70 -6.70
C PHE A 82 -11.77 -3.40 -6.01
N TYR A 83 -11.48 -4.12 -4.92
CA TYR A 83 -12.48 -4.66 -4.02
C TYR A 83 -12.23 -4.21 -2.59
N ARG A 84 -13.32 -3.89 -1.87
CA ARG A 84 -13.30 -3.61 -0.44
C ARG A 84 -14.27 -4.53 0.28
N PHE A 85 -13.78 -5.22 1.30
CA PHE A 85 -14.57 -6.07 2.19
C PHE A 85 -14.46 -5.53 3.60
N ASP A 86 -15.58 -5.15 4.23
CA ASP A 86 -15.57 -4.59 5.58
C ASP A 86 -16.70 -5.13 6.47
N LYS A 87 -16.59 -4.85 7.78
CA LYS A 87 -17.51 -5.28 8.84
C LYS A 87 -17.71 -6.80 8.86
N PRO A 88 -16.66 -7.59 9.13
CA PRO A 88 -16.82 -9.00 9.42
C PRO A 88 -17.72 -9.19 10.66
N GLU A 89 -18.48 -10.27 10.70
CA GLU A 89 -19.22 -10.68 11.91
C GLU A 89 -18.31 -11.42 12.90
N ASP A 90 -17.21 -12.01 12.42
CA ASP A 90 -16.21 -12.68 13.24
C ASP A 90 -15.02 -11.74 13.53
N ASP A 91 -14.79 -11.45 14.81
CA ASP A 91 -13.71 -10.58 15.28
C ASP A 91 -12.30 -11.20 15.14
N LEU A 92 -12.21 -12.49 14.80
CA LEU A 92 -10.97 -13.17 14.43
C LEU A 92 -10.51 -12.80 13.00
N TYR A 93 -11.32 -12.08 12.23
CA TYR A 93 -11.00 -11.67 10.87
C TYR A 93 -10.57 -10.18 10.79
N PRO A 94 -9.75 -9.80 9.80
CA PRO A 94 -9.39 -8.40 9.54
C PRO A 94 -10.64 -7.51 9.41
N LYS A 95 -10.64 -6.31 9.99
CA LYS A 95 -11.83 -5.45 9.97
C LYS A 95 -12.16 -4.91 8.58
N MET A 96 -11.13 -4.74 7.76
CA MET A 96 -11.23 -4.37 6.36
C MET A 96 -10.18 -5.11 5.55
N ILE A 97 -10.53 -5.47 4.32
CA ILE A 97 -9.60 -5.96 3.30
C ILE A 97 -9.82 -5.14 2.04
N GLU A 98 -8.74 -4.54 1.55
CA GLU A 98 -8.67 -3.86 0.26
C GLU A 98 -7.81 -4.68 -0.69
N LEU A 99 -8.38 -5.00 -1.84
CA LEU A 99 -7.79 -5.87 -2.85
C LEU A 99 -7.61 -5.09 -4.15
N PHE A 100 -6.37 -4.94 -4.58
CA PHE A 100 -5.98 -4.24 -5.80
C PHE A 100 -5.56 -5.27 -6.87
N CYS A 101 -6.22 -5.21 -8.02
CA CYS A 101 -5.99 -6.12 -9.14
C CYS A 101 -5.65 -5.31 -10.40
N ARG A 102 -4.44 -5.54 -10.94
CA ARG A 102 -3.97 -4.88 -12.16
C ARG A 102 -4.82 -5.22 -13.39
N ASN A 103 -5.21 -6.49 -13.52
CA ASN A 103 -6.00 -7.03 -14.62
C ASN A 103 -7.32 -7.62 -14.10
N ASP A 104 -8.18 -8.08 -15.02
CA ASP A 104 -9.42 -8.76 -14.66
C ASP A 104 -9.11 -9.99 -13.81
N PHE A 105 -9.52 -9.93 -12.55
CA PHE A 105 -9.46 -11.06 -11.65
C PHE A 105 -10.89 -11.45 -11.27
N GLU A 106 -11.38 -12.48 -11.93
CA GLU A 106 -12.67 -13.05 -11.56
C GLU A 106 -12.53 -13.89 -10.29
N LEU A 107 -12.89 -13.27 -9.17
CA LEU A 107 -13.31 -14.03 -7.99
C LEU A 107 -14.60 -14.78 -8.37
N ARG A 108 -14.46 -16.05 -8.78
CA ARG A 108 -15.60 -16.91 -9.12
C ARG A 108 -16.63 -16.87 -8.00
N GLU A 109 -17.91 -16.80 -8.37
CA GLU A 109 -19.05 -16.89 -7.45
C GLU A 109 -19.27 -15.70 -6.48
N MET A 110 -18.66 -14.53 -6.73
CA MET A 110 -18.97 -13.36 -5.89
C MET A 110 -20.40 -12.87 -6.09
N THR A 111 -21.17 -12.93 -5.01
CA THR A 111 -22.54 -12.40 -4.93
C THR A 111 -22.63 -11.27 -3.92
N GLY A 112 -23.49 -10.29 -4.20
CA GLY A 112 -23.76 -9.17 -3.30
C GLY A 112 -22.70 -8.07 -3.31
N ILE A 113 -21.95 -7.90 -4.41
CA ILE A 113 -21.03 -6.78 -4.57
C ILE A 113 -21.83 -5.53 -4.93
N THR A 114 -21.61 -4.44 -4.19
CA THR A 114 -22.19 -3.13 -4.50
C THR A 114 -21.14 -2.19 -5.11
N PRO A 115 -21.51 -1.29 -6.04
CA PRO A 115 -20.60 -0.24 -6.51
C PRO A 115 -20.13 0.65 -5.35
N ILE A 116 -18.88 1.12 -5.40
CA ILE A 116 -18.34 2.10 -4.45
C ILE A 116 -17.60 3.22 -5.19
N HIS A 117 -17.73 4.43 -4.67
CA HIS A 117 -16.85 5.54 -5.04
C HIS A 117 -15.58 5.46 -4.20
N ILE A 118 -14.43 5.35 -4.87
CA ILE A 118 -13.12 5.30 -4.23
C ILE A 118 -12.53 6.70 -4.10
N ASP A 119 -11.72 6.93 -3.07
CA ASP A 119 -11.02 8.20 -2.90
C ASP A 119 -9.85 8.35 -3.89
N ASP A 120 -9.29 9.57 -3.96
CA ASP A 120 -8.22 9.92 -4.88
C ASP A 120 -6.92 9.14 -4.60
N ALA A 121 -6.65 8.77 -3.35
CA ALA A 121 -5.47 7.99 -2.98
C ALA A 121 -5.55 6.52 -3.47
N VAL A 122 -6.70 5.87 -3.28
CA VAL A 122 -6.99 4.50 -3.78
C VAL A 122 -7.00 4.48 -5.30
N SER A 123 -7.59 5.51 -5.92
CA SER A 123 -7.56 5.70 -7.38
C SER A 123 -6.13 5.87 -7.91
N SER A 124 -5.30 6.64 -7.20
CA SER A 124 -3.90 6.85 -7.60
C SER A 124 -3.08 5.57 -7.52
N LEU A 125 -3.19 4.80 -6.43
CA LEU A 125 -2.47 3.52 -6.31
C LEU A 125 -2.87 2.54 -7.42
N SER A 126 -4.17 2.42 -7.66
CA SER A 126 -4.73 1.68 -8.78
C SER A 126 -4.07 2.07 -10.11
N ALA A 127 -4.04 3.37 -10.44
CA ALA A 127 -3.41 3.86 -11.66
C ALA A 127 -1.90 3.58 -11.73
N ILE A 128 -1.19 3.72 -10.60
CA ILE A 128 0.24 3.41 -10.50
C ILE A 128 0.52 1.94 -10.84
N LEU A 129 -0.30 1.02 -10.33
CA LEU A 129 -0.13 -0.42 -10.56
C LEU A 129 -0.36 -0.84 -12.02
N LEU A 130 -0.98 0.00 -12.85
CA LEU A 130 -1.09 -0.25 -14.29
C LEU A 130 0.24 -0.01 -15.02
N ASN A 131 1.14 0.79 -14.48
CA ASN A 131 2.46 1.06 -15.08
C ASN A 131 3.40 -0.14 -14.87
N ASP A 132 4.00 -0.65 -15.96
CA ASP A 132 4.87 -1.82 -15.93
C ASP A 132 6.12 -1.66 -15.04
N GLU A 133 6.74 -0.47 -15.03
CA GLU A 133 7.92 -0.21 -14.22
C GLU A 133 7.59 -0.17 -12.72
N TYR A 134 6.45 0.41 -12.35
CA TYR A 134 5.96 0.38 -10.97
C TYR A 134 5.50 -1.02 -10.55
N TYR A 135 4.87 -1.77 -11.44
CA TYR A 135 4.51 -3.16 -11.17
C TYR A 135 5.76 -4.03 -10.96
N LYS A 136 6.79 -3.89 -11.79
CA LYS A 136 8.08 -4.55 -11.58
C LYS A 136 8.71 -4.14 -10.25
N THR A 137 8.68 -2.85 -9.92
CA THR A 137 9.16 -2.33 -8.64
C THR A 137 8.42 -2.95 -7.45
N LEU A 138 7.11 -3.17 -7.56
CA LEU A 138 6.33 -3.89 -6.54
C LEU A 138 6.87 -5.31 -6.31
N LEU A 139 7.15 -6.04 -7.39
CA LEU A 139 7.66 -7.40 -7.35
C LEU A 139 9.06 -7.45 -6.76
N ASP A 140 9.94 -6.53 -7.15
CA ASP A 140 11.31 -6.44 -6.65
C ASP A 140 11.35 -6.09 -5.15
N GLY A 141 10.38 -5.31 -4.68
CA GLY A 141 10.23 -4.94 -3.26
C GLY A 141 9.54 -5.97 -2.39
N LYS A 142 9.00 -7.04 -2.97
CA LYS A 142 8.26 -8.09 -2.26
C LYS A 142 9.23 -8.96 -1.46
N VAL A 143 8.92 -9.18 -0.19
CA VAL A 143 9.66 -10.11 0.67
C VAL A 143 8.70 -11.00 1.46
N ILE A 144 9.14 -12.20 1.83
CA ILE A 144 8.42 -13.03 2.80
C ILE A 144 8.93 -12.70 4.20
N ARG A 145 8.01 -12.30 5.09
CA ARG A 145 8.25 -12.06 6.52
C ARG A 145 7.14 -12.73 7.32
N GLU A 146 7.52 -13.52 8.31
CA GLU A 146 6.57 -14.29 9.14
C GLU A 146 5.54 -15.11 8.34
N GLY A 147 5.94 -15.68 7.20
CA GLY A 147 5.05 -16.45 6.32
C GLY A 147 4.02 -15.61 5.56
N LEU A 148 4.16 -14.29 5.56
CA LEU A 148 3.35 -13.36 4.78
C LEU A 148 4.20 -12.69 3.72
N SER A 149 3.59 -12.47 2.56
CA SER A 149 4.17 -11.65 1.50
C SER A 149 3.88 -10.19 1.76
N VAL A 150 4.93 -9.39 1.95
CA VAL A 150 4.84 -7.98 2.34
C VAL A 150 5.75 -7.13 1.47
N LEU A 151 5.33 -5.90 1.20
CA LEU A 151 6.15 -4.93 0.50
C LEU A 151 7.11 -4.27 1.49
N ARG A 152 8.37 -4.21 1.09
CA ARG A 152 9.38 -3.46 1.82
C ARG A 152 9.01 -1.97 1.96
N PRO A 153 9.31 -1.32 3.09
CA PRO A 153 8.91 0.06 3.35
C PRO A 153 9.54 1.08 2.40
N GLU A 154 10.77 0.83 1.92
CA GLU A 154 11.42 1.70 0.95
C GLU A 154 10.66 1.72 -0.37
N TYR A 155 10.14 0.57 -0.77
CA TYR A 155 9.31 0.46 -1.96
C TYR A 155 7.95 1.14 -1.73
N LEU A 156 7.38 1.05 -0.53
CA LEU A 156 6.16 1.80 -0.17
C LEU A 156 6.37 3.32 -0.28
N ILE A 157 7.56 3.83 0.03
CA ILE A 157 7.90 5.26 -0.20
C ILE A 157 7.79 5.61 -1.68
N LEU A 158 8.28 4.76 -2.59
CA LEU A 158 8.19 5.00 -4.05
C LEU A 158 6.73 5.16 -4.51
N PHE A 159 5.83 4.26 -4.09
CA PHE A 159 4.41 4.36 -4.44
C PHE A 159 3.75 5.61 -3.85
N LYS A 160 4.10 5.98 -2.61
CA LYS A 160 3.54 7.19 -1.98
C LYS A 160 4.09 8.47 -2.61
N ALA A 161 5.35 8.49 -3.01
CA ALA A 161 5.98 9.61 -3.69
C ALA A 161 5.30 9.85 -5.05
N LYS A 162 5.09 8.77 -5.81
CA LYS A 162 4.34 8.83 -7.07
C LYS A 162 2.91 9.34 -6.89
N ALA A 163 2.17 8.78 -5.93
CA ALA A 163 0.80 9.22 -5.66
C ALA A 163 0.75 10.72 -5.27
N TYR A 164 1.72 11.20 -4.47
CA TYR A 164 1.84 12.63 -4.18
C TYR A 164 2.04 13.46 -5.45
N LEU A 165 2.97 13.07 -6.32
CA LEU A 165 3.26 13.80 -7.56
C LEU A 165 2.05 13.83 -8.49
N ASP A 166 1.38 12.70 -8.69
CA ASP A 166 0.20 12.60 -9.55
C ASP A 166 -0.96 13.46 -9.04
N LEU A 167 -1.25 13.40 -7.74
CA LEU A 167 -2.31 14.22 -7.13
C LEU A 167 -1.97 15.71 -7.14
N LYS A 168 -0.70 16.07 -6.94
CA LYS A 168 -0.23 17.45 -7.04
C LYS A 168 -0.40 17.98 -8.47
N GLN A 169 0.03 17.20 -9.47
CA GLN A 169 -0.10 17.58 -10.87
C GLN A 169 -1.57 17.74 -11.30
N ARG A 170 -2.44 16.80 -10.91
CA ARG A 170 -3.90 16.88 -11.17
C ARG A 170 -4.49 18.16 -10.59
N LYS A 171 -4.11 18.50 -9.35
CA LYS A 171 -4.55 19.72 -8.69
C LYS A 171 -4.04 20.99 -9.39
N GLU A 172 -2.78 21.01 -9.83
CA GLU A 172 -2.19 22.11 -10.61
C GLU A 172 -2.87 22.29 -11.98
N ASN A 173 -3.36 21.20 -12.56
CA ASN A 173 -4.15 21.21 -13.80
C ASN A 173 -5.62 21.64 -13.59
N GLY A 174 -6.02 21.98 -12.36
CA GLY A 174 -7.37 22.46 -12.04
C GLY A 174 -8.40 21.36 -11.75
N GLU A 175 -7.98 20.11 -11.59
CA GLU A 175 -8.89 19.03 -11.17
C GLU A 175 -9.27 19.17 -9.69
N SER A 176 -10.48 18.72 -9.34
CA SER A 176 -10.95 18.66 -7.96
C SER A 176 -10.28 17.50 -7.22
N VAL A 177 -9.18 17.79 -6.53
CA VAL A 177 -8.43 16.82 -5.71
C VAL A 177 -8.50 17.20 -4.23
N ASP A 178 -8.77 16.24 -3.35
CA ASP A 178 -8.69 16.48 -1.91
C ASP A 178 -7.23 16.74 -1.49
N SER A 179 -6.99 17.94 -0.95
CA SER A 179 -5.65 18.32 -0.45
C SER A 179 -5.24 17.51 0.79
N SER A 180 -6.19 16.88 1.48
CA SER A 180 -5.93 15.99 2.61
C SER A 180 -5.21 14.72 2.14
N ASP A 181 -5.55 14.18 0.97
CA ASP A 181 -4.92 12.99 0.38
C ASP A 181 -3.47 13.27 -0.03
N ILE A 182 -3.21 14.41 -0.66
CA ILE A 182 -1.84 14.87 -0.97
C ILE A 182 -0.98 14.91 0.31
N LYS A 183 -1.50 15.53 1.37
CA LYS A 183 -0.79 15.66 2.65
C LYS A 183 -0.57 14.31 3.34
N LYS A 184 -1.53 13.38 3.22
CA LYS A 184 -1.46 12.02 3.79
C LYS A 184 -0.25 11.27 3.25
N HIS A 185 0.02 11.31 1.94
CA HIS A 185 1.18 10.65 1.35
C HIS A 185 2.51 11.20 1.88
N LYS A 186 2.70 12.52 1.90
CA LYS A 186 3.90 13.15 2.49
C LYS A 186 4.07 12.79 3.97
N LYS A 187 2.99 12.83 4.76
CA LYS A 187 3.03 12.47 6.18
C LYS A 187 3.44 11.02 6.40
N ASP A 188 2.89 10.11 5.61
CA ASP A 188 3.24 8.69 5.68
C ASP A 188 4.71 8.45 5.29
N ILE A 189 5.23 9.11 4.25
CA ILE A 189 6.66 9.02 3.87
C ILE A 189 7.56 9.50 5.02
N LEU A 190 7.29 10.69 5.58
CA LEU A 190 8.06 11.21 6.72
C LEU A 190 8.07 10.22 7.88
N ARG A 191 6.91 9.62 8.17
CA ARG A 191 6.77 8.65 9.24
C ARG A 191 7.61 7.40 9.00
N ILE A 192 7.58 6.84 7.79
CA ILE A 192 8.40 5.67 7.42
C ILE A 192 9.88 6.00 7.64
N ILE A 193 10.34 7.16 7.18
CA ILE A 193 11.74 7.60 7.33
C ILE A 193 12.12 7.80 8.80
N ALA A 194 11.21 8.33 9.62
CA ALA A 194 11.48 8.67 11.01
C ALA A 194 11.43 7.47 11.97
N GLU A 195 10.55 6.51 11.71
CA GLU A 195 10.27 5.41 12.63
C GLU A 195 10.98 4.11 12.26
N LEU A 196 11.36 3.93 10.99
CA LEU A 196 11.80 2.64 10.47
C LEU A 196 13.28 2.64 10.09
N VAL A 197 13.92 1.48 10.25
CA VAL A 197 15.29 1.25 9.75
C VAL A 197 15.18 0.87 8.28
N LEU A 198 15.69 1.74 7.41
CA LEU A 198 15.57 1.59 5.96
C LEU A 198 16.91 1.17 5.35
N GLU A 199 16.85 0.29 4.37
CA GLU A 199 17.98 -0.18 3.59
C GLU A 199 18.06 0.52 2.24
N ARG A 200 19.24 0.59 1.63
CA ARG A 200 19.39 1.15 0.29
C ARG A 200 18.63 0.33 -0.75
N VAL A 201 17.97 1.00 -1.68
CA VAL A 201 17.35 0.39 -2.86
C VAL A 201 18.24 0.65 -4.07
N SER A 202 18.63 -0.40 -4.77
CA SER A 202 19.48 -0.32 -5.98
C SER A 202 18.68 -0.73 -7.21
N GLU A 203 19.16 -0.32 -8.38
CA GLU A 203 18.64 -0.78 -9.69
C GLU A 203 17.16 -0.44 -9.97
N LEU A 204 16.70 0.73 -9.48
CA LEU A 204 15.36 1.22 -9.81
C LEU A 204 15.19 1.46 -11.32
N PRO A 205 14.01 1.12 -11.89
CA PRO A 205 13.65 1.54 -13.24
C PRO A 205 13.77 3.06 -13.41
N VAL A 206 14.10 3.51 -14.63
CA VAL A 206 14.40 4.91 -14.91
C VAL A 206 13.24 5.84 -14.53
N THR A 207 12.00 5.45 -14.83
CA THR A 207 10.82 6.27 -14.50
C THR A 207 10.66 6.40 -12.99
N VAL A 208 10.79 5.28 -12.28
CA VAL A 208 10.65 5.26 -10.81
C VAL A 208 11.76 6.06 -10.13
N LYS A 209 13.01 5.94 -10.62
CA LYS A 209 14.14 6.74 -10.14
C LYS A 209 13.92 8.23 -10.40
N HIS A 210 13.39 8.58 -11.57
CA HIS A 210 13.07 9.97 -11.91
C HIS A 210 11.99 10.54 -10.99
N ASP A 211 10.89 9.82 -10.80
CA ASP A 211 9.77 10.23 -9.94
C ASP A 211 10.22 10.43 -8.48
N ILE A 212 10.99 9.50 -7.90
CA ILE A 212 11.47 9.67 -6.52
C ILE A 212 12.43 10.86 -6.40
N THR A 213 13.27 11.11 -7.41
CA THR A 213 14.16 12.28 -7.44
C THR A 213 13.34 13.58 -7.49
N MET A 214 12.32 13.65 -8.36
CA MET A 214 11.40 14.78 -8.42
C MET A 214 10.68 15.04 -7.09
N PHE A 215 10.25 13.96 -6.42
CA PHE A 215 9.63 14.08 -5.10
C PHE A 215 10.61 14.67 -4.09
N ILE A 216 11.84 14.16 -4.01
CA ILE A 216 12.87 14.67 -3.08
C ILE A 216 13.16 16.14 -3.37
N ASP A 217 13.35 16.51 -4.64
CA ASP A 217 13.61 17.90 -5.04
C ASP A 217 12.46 18.83 -4.64
N SER A 218 11.22 18.36 -4.76
CA SER A 218 10.04 19.13 -4.38
C SER A 218 10.00 19.50 -2.89
N LEU A 219 10.67 18.73 -2.03
CA LEU A 219 10.74 19.00 -0.58
C LEU A 219 11.57 20.24 -0.24
N ASN A 220 12.36 20.78 -1.18
CA ASN A 220 13.05 22.05 -0.99
C ASN A 220 12.10 23.24 -1.08
N GLN A 221 11.02 23.12 -1.87
CA GLN A 221 10.02 24.18 -2.08
C GLN A 221 8.78 23.98 -1.21
N ASP A 222 8.34 22.73 -1.07
CA ASP A 222 7.23 22.32 -0.22
C ASP A 222 7.75 21.32 0.82
N PRO A 223 8.29 21.79 1.97
CA PRO A 223 8.86 20.93 2.99
C PRO A 223 7.81 20.05 3.66
N PHE A 224 8.25 19.03 4.41
CA PHE A 224 7.35 18.30 5.28
C PHE A 224 6.70 19.21 6.33
N ASP A 225 5.54 18.77 6.86
CA ASP A 225 4.82 19.51 7.89
C ASP A 225 5.69 19.75 9.13
N GLY A 226 5.82 21.02 9.53
CA GLY A 226 6.73 21.43 10.60
C GLY A 226 6.38 20.85 11.97
N ASN A 227 5.11 20.60 12.26
CA ASN A 227 4.71 19.97 13.52
C ASN A 227 5.09 18.48 13.53
N SER A 228 4.87 17.79 12.42
CA SER A 228 5.28 16.40 12.25
C SER A 228 6.80 16.23 12.36
N LEU A 229 7.58 17.11 11.71
CA LEU A 229 9.04 17.16 11.83
C LEU A 229 9.50 17.34 13.28
N LYS A 230 8.92 18.31 14.00
CA LYS A 230 9.21 18.57 15.42
C LYS A 230 8.90 17.36 16.30
N ASN A 231 7.79 16.66 16.05
CA ASN A 231 7.40 15.48 16.83
C ASN A 231 8.41 14.34 16.71
N TYR A 232 9.08 14.21 15.55
CA TYR A 232 10.15 13.23 15.34
C TYR A 232 11.55 13.78 15.68
N GLY A 233 11.67 15.04 16.08
CA GLY A 233 12.97 15.68 16.33
C GLY A 233 13.81 15.86 15.07
N LEU A 234 13.20 15.89 13.89
CA LEU A 234 13.87 16.00 12.60
C LEU A 234 13.73 17.40 12.00
N LYS A 235 14.73 17.83 11.22
CA LYS A 235 14.60 18.91 10.25
C LYS A 235 14.26 18.35 8.88
N ASN A 236 13.72 19.21 8.01
CA ASN A 236 13.44 18.82 6.62
C ASN A 236 14.70 18.31 5.89
N ALA A 237 15.85 18.94 6.16
CA ALA A 237 17.14 18.53 5.59
C ALA A 237 17.53 17.10 6.02
N ASP A 238 17.28 16.71 7.27
CA ASP A 238 17.60 15.36 7.77
C ASP A 238 16.75 14.31 7.03
N ALA A 239 15.47 14.61 6.77
CA ALA A 239 14.57 13.73 6.03
C ALA A 239 14.95 13.63 4.54
N ILE A 240 15.36 14.74 3.92
CA ILE A 240 15.89 14.75 2.54
C ILE A 240 17.17 13.93 2.45
N GLU A 241 18.11 14.10 3.37
CA GLU A 241 19.36 13.33 3.41
C GLU A 241 19.09 11.83 3.57
N ALA A 242 18.13 11.45 4.43
CA ALA A 242 17.72 10.06 4.59
C ALA A 242 17.15 9.49 3.28
N LEU A 243 16.30 10.22 2.56
CA LEU A 243 15.78 9.80 1.25
C LEU A 243 16.89 9.60 0.21
N HIS A 244 17.85 10.53 0.14
CA HIS A 244 19.00 10.38 -0.75
C HIS A 244 19.83 9.14 -0.41
N LYS A 245 20.09 8.86 0.88
CA LYS A 245 20.81 7.64 1.30
C LYS A 245 20.12 6.34 0.89
N ILE A 246 18.80 6.35 0.79
CA ILE A 246 18.01 5.16 0.42
C ILE A 246 18.00 4.98 -1.09
N PHE A 247 17.83 6.06 -1.86
CA PHE A 247 17.50 5.97 -3.28
C PHE A 247 18.61 6.37 -4.24
N ASP A 248 19.62 7.13 -3.83
CA ASP A 248 20.80 7.46 -4.64
C ASP A 248 21.91 6.41 -4.50
#